data_AF-A0A2M9HGB9-F1
#
_entry.id   AF-A0A2M9HGB9-F1
#
_cell.length_a   1.000
_cell.length_b   1.000
_cell.length_c   1.000
_cell.angle_alpha   90.00
_cell.angle_beta   90.00
_cell.angle_gamma   90.00
#
_symmetry.space_group_name_H-M   'P 1'
#
loop_
_entity.id
_entity.type
_entity.pdbx_description
1 polymer ?
#
loop_
_entity_poly.entity_id
_entity_poly.type
_entity_poly.pdbx_seq_one_letter_code
_entity_poly.pdbx_strand_id
1 'polypeptide(L)' 'MIMGLFFSDPTYDVVKVGGWLSGDEVVLEDVTMQEASDYIDSRSGWLFGDGNTYKIVKHQW' A
#
# COMPACT_ATOMS: atom_id res chain seq x y z
N MET A 1 5.70 8.77 35.31
CA MET A 1 5.43 7.96 34.10
C MET A 1 4.43 8.75 33.28
N ILE A 2 4.87 9.51 32.28
CA ILE A 2 3.97 10.29 31.43
C ILE A 2 3.87 9.55 30.10
N MET A 3 2.62 9.28 29.74
CA MET A 3 2.13 8.37 28.74
C MET A 3 2.73 8.61 27.36
N GLY A 4 2.85 7.49 26.64
CA GLY A 4 3.45 7.33 25.32
C GLY A 4 3.14 8.48 24.38
N LEU A 5 4.23 9.02 23.84
CA LEU A 5 4.25 9.80 22.62
C LEU A 5 3.34 9.15 21.58
N PHE A 6 2.62 10.00 20.86
CA PHE A 6 1.79 9.74 19.68
C PHE A 6 2.50 8.88 18.61
N PHE A 7 2.77 7.62 18.90
CA PHE A 7 3.04 6.62 17.87
C PHE A 7 1.67 6.26 17.30
N SER A 8 1.10 7.19 16.52
CA SER A 8 0.19 6.80 15.46
C SER A 8 0.90 5.69 14.72
N ASP A 9 0.29 4.50 14.69
CA ASP A 9 0.84 3.36 13.96
C ASP A 9 1.31 3.83 12.58
N PRO A 10 2.50 3.42 12.11
CA PRO A 10 2.98 3.85 10.81
C PRO A 10 1.95 3.48 9.75
N THR A 11 1.46 4.47 9.02
CA THR A 11 0.56 4.26 7.89
C THR A 11 1.35 4.07 6.61
N TYR A 12 0.71 3.46 5.62
CA TYR A 12 1.32 3.01 4.38
C TYR A 12 0.41 3.34 3.20
N ASP A 13 1.03 3.54 2.04
CA ASP A 13 0.34 3.73 0.77
C ASP A 13 0.64 2.55 -0.15
N VAL A 14 -0.37 2.14 -0.92
CA VAL A 14 -0.20 1.16 -2.00
C VAL A 14 -0.11 1.91 -3.31
N VAL A 15 1.02 1.75 -3.98
CA VAL A 15 1.26 2.32 -5.29
C VAL A 15 1.27 1.21 -6.31
N LYS A 16 0.42 1.35 -7.32
CA LYS A 16 0.43 0.52 -8.51
C LYS A 16 1.59 0.99 -9.40
N VAL A 17 2.56 0.11 -9.59
CA VAL A 17 3.67 0.35 -10.52
C VAL A 17 3.13 0.14 -11.93
N GLY A 18 3.09 1.24 -12.69
CA GLY A 18 2.68 1.21 -14.09
C GLY A 18 3.76 0.58 -14.98
N GLY A 19 3.34 0.05 -16.13
CA GLY A 19 4.28 -0.39 -17.17
C GLY A 19 5.00 0.79 -17.84
N TRP A 20 5.88 0.53 -18.80
CA TRP A 20 6.73 1.54 -19.47
C TRP A 20 6.01 2.81 -19.98
N LEU A 21 4.69 2.76 -20.22
CA LEU A 21 3.88 3.87 -20.72
C LEU A 21 2.92 4.47 -19.67
N SER A 22 2.79 3.85 -18.51
CA SER A 22 1.86 4.27 -17.46
C SER A 22 2.70 4.65 -16.24
N GLY A 23 2.52 5.86 -15.72
CA GLY A 23 3.19 6.27 -14.49
C GLY A 23 2.75 5.44 -13.28
N ASP A 24 3.54 5.50 -12.22
CA ASP A 24 3.15 4.98 -10.91
C ASP A 24 1.90 5.73 -10.40
N GLU A 25 0.91 4.98 -9.92
CA GLU A 25 -0.36 5.51 -9.45
C GLU A 25 -0.60 5.08 -8.00
N VAL A 26 -0.92 6.04 -7.13
CA VAL A 26 -1.32 5.72 -5.76
C VAL A 26 -2.78 5.24 -5.78
N VAL A 27 -3.01 4.02 -5.32
CA VAL A 27 -4.32 3.36 -5.41
C VAL A 27 -4.96 3.08 -4.04
N LEU A 28 -4.19 3.29 -2.96
CA LEU A 28 -4.63 3.22 -1.57
C LEU A 28 -3.67 4.09 -0.73
N GLU A 29 -4.20 4.90 0.18
CA GLU A 29 -3.42 5.84 1.01
C GLU A 29 -3.82 5.73 2.48
N ASP A 30 -2.87 6.04 3.37
CA ASP A 30 -3.06 6.14 4.83
C ASP A 30 -3.69 4.88 5.46
N VAL A 31 -3.26 3.70 4.99
CA VAL A 31 -3.75 2.41 5.50
C VAL A 31 -2.73 1.71 6.38
N THR A 32 -3.19 0.74 7.16
CA THR A 32 -2.28 -0.14 7.90
C THR A 32 -1.52 -1.08 6.96
N MET A 33 -0.39 -1.61 7.42
CA MET A 33 0.38 -2.62 6.66
C MET A 33 -0.49 -3.83 6.29
N GLN A 34 -1.41 -4.22 7.18
CA GLN A 34 -2.28 -5.37 6.97
C GLN A 34 -3.29 -5.10 5.85
N GLU A 35 -3.95 -3.95 5.87
CA GLU A 35 -4.88 -3.54 4.80
C GLU A 35 -4.17 -3.39 3.45
N ALA A 36 -2.95 -2.82 3.45
CA ALA A 36 -2.12 -2.72 2.25
C ALA A 36 -1.79 -4.11 1.67
N SER A 37 -1.46 -5.09 2.52
CA SER A 37 -1.18 -6.47 2.10
C SER A 37 -2.43 -7.16 1.57
N ASP A 38 -3.55 -7.08 2.29
CA ASP A 38 -4.82 -7.69 1.89
C ASP A 38 -5.30 -7.14 0.54
N TYR A 39 -5.11 -5.84 0.32
CA TYR A 39 -5.41 -5.20 -0.96
C TYR A 39 -4.59 -5.80 -2.11
N ILE A 40 -3.27 -5.94 -1.93
CA ILE A 40 -2.40 -6.54 -2.95
C ILE A 40 -2.79 -7.99 -3.18
N ASP A 41 -2.94 -8.80 -2.13
CA ASP A 41 -3.29 -10.21 -2.25
C ASP A 41 -4.60 -10.43 -3.00
N SER A 42 -5.60 -9.57 -2.76
CA SER A 42 -6.88 -9.61 -3.48
C SER A 42 -6.74 -9.33 -4.99
N ARG A 43 -5.70 -8.59 -5.40
CA ARG A 43 -5.48 -8.15 -6.78
C ARG A 43 -4.35 -8.87 -7.51
N SER A 44 -3.39 -9.45 -6.80
CA SER A 44 -2.31 -10.27 -7.35
C SER A 44 -2.66 -11.76 -7.38
N GLY A 45 -3.88 -12.14 -7.01
CA GLY A 45 -4.35 -13.51 -6.98
C GLY A 45 -4.17 -14.25 -8.31
N TRP A 46 -3.72 -15.50 -8.25
CA TRP A 46 -3.22 -16.29 -9.38
C TRP A 46 -4.23 -16.56 -10.53
N LEU A 47 -5.54 -16.40 -10.28
CA LEU A 47 -6.61 -16.73 -11.25
C LEU A 47 -7.32 -15.51 -11.87
N PHE A 48 -7.30 -14.36 -11.18
CA PHE A 48 -7.98 -13.13 -11.63
C PHE A 48 -7.12 -11.88 -11.39
N GLY A 49 -5.82 -12.09 -11.18
CA GLY A 49 -4.90 -11.02 -10.95
C GLY A 49 -4.82 -10.12 -12.16
N ASP A 50 -4.88 -8.82 -11.93
CA ASP A 50 -4.96 -7.81 -12.97
C ASP A 50 -3.61 -7.58 -13.70
N GLY A 51 -2.63 -8.45 -13.43
CA GLY A 51 -1.29 -8.43 -14.04
C GLY A 51 -0.45 -7.24 -13.63
N ASN A 52 -0.91 -6.46 -12.65
CA ASN A 52 -0.24 -5.25 -12.22
C ASN A 52 0.73 -5.52 -11.07
N THR A 53 1.81 -4.74 -11.01
CA THR A 53 2.75 -4.78 -9.89
C THR A 53 2.36 -3.72 -8.88
N TYR A 54 2.39 -4.07 -7.59
CA TYR A 54 2.06 -3.18 -6.49
C TYR A 54 3.26 -3.04 -5.54
N LYS A 55 3.46 -1.86 -4.98
CA LYS A 55 4.46 -1.59 -3.94
C LYS A 55 3.79 -0.93 -2.74
N ILE A 56 4.17 -1.35 -1.53
CA ILE A 56 3.78 -0.71 -0.28
C ILE A 56 4.89 0.27 0.09
N VAL A 57 4.54 1.54 0.27
CA VAL A 57 5.47 2.58 0.72
C VAL A 57 5.02 3.13 2.07
N LYS A 58 5.96 3.55 2.93
CA LYS A 58 5.59 4.23 4.17
C LYS A 58 4.96 5.57 3.81
N HIS A 59 3.78 5.84 4.36
CA HIS A 59 3.14 7.14 4.24
C HIS A 59 4.04 8.16 4.94
N GLN A 60 4.58 9.11 4.19
CA GLN A 60 5.37 10.21 4.73
C GLN A 60 4.56 11.48 4.57
N TRP A 61 4.28 12.14 5.69
CA TRP A 61 3.51 13.37 5.78
C TRP A 61 4.29 14.56 5.23
#